data_AF-A0A4Y2VAA4-F1
#
_entry.id   AF-A0A4Y2VAA4-F1
#
_cell.length_a   1.000
_cell.length_b   1.000
_cell.length_c   1.000
_cell.angle_alpha   90.00
_cell.angle_beta   90.00
_cell.angle_gamma   90.00
#
_symmetry.space_group_name_H-M   'P 1'
#
loop_
_entity.id
_entity.type
_entity.pdbx_description
1 polymer ?
#
loop_
_entity_poly.entity_id
_entity_poly.type
_entity_poly.pdbx_seq_one_letter_code
_entity_poly.pdbx_strand_id
1 'polypeptide(L)'
;GIIIHKKKSRFCKKYQGEQLIFAAMANPAGFAFSVWDELLINLIDTLRRLIEEILQRSTEGLSLQDLIRICVFAPGLDYPISTCLNTVEEMTVEKVLYEICKVLQSKKTLRLHEKLKFISSL
;
A
#
# COMPACT_ATOMS: atom_id res chain seq x y z
N GLY A 1 12.26 -2.49 10.39
CA GLY A 1 12.10 -3.66 9.51
C GLY A 1 10.68 -3.74 9.01
N ILE A 2 10.48 -4.02 7.72
CA ILE A 2 9.16 -4.18 7.08
C ILE A 2 8.81 -5.67 7.06
N ILE A 3 7.62 -6.01 7.51
CA ILE A 3 7.10 -7.37 7.52
C ILE A 3 5.86 -7.41 6.62
N ILE A 4 5.90 -8.21 5.55
CA ILE A 4 4.79 -8.40 4.62
C ILE A 4 4.40 -9.87 4.59
N HIS A 5 3.12 -10.14 4.82
CA HIS A 5 2.57 -11.49 4.75
C HIS A 5 1.35 -11.52 3.83
N LYS A 6 1.37 -12.37 2.80
CA LYS A 6 0.17 -12.72 2.04
C LYS A 6 -0.79 -13.46 2.98
N LYS A 7 -1.96 -12.89 3.21
CA LYS A 7 -2.98 -13.47 4.09
C LYS A 7 -3.90 -14.43 3.35
N LYS A 8 -4.36 -14.04 2.16
CA LYS A 8 -5.26 -14.85 1.34
C LYS A 8 -5.23 -14.38 -0.10
N SER A 9 -5.54 -15.31 -1.00
CA SER A 9 -6.05 -15.01 -2.34
C SER A 9 -7.52 -15.43 -2.41
N ARG A 10 -8.33 -14.72 -3.18
CA ARG A 10 -9.70 -15.14 -3.53
C ARG A 10 -10.13 -14.54 -4.86
N PHE A 11 -11.01 -15.22 -5.57
CA PHE A 11 -11.68 -14.62 -6.72
C PHE A 11 -12.66 -13.53 -6.29
N CYS A 12 -12.61 -12.37 -6.95
CA CYS A 12 -13.46 -11.23 -6.69
C CYS A 12 -14.55 -11.13 -7.76
N LYS A 13 -15.78 -11.57 -7.44
CA LYS A 13 -16.90 -11.54 -8.38
C LYS A 13 -17.23 -10.14 -8.94
N LYS A 14 -17.00 -9.09 -8.16
CA LYS A 14 -17.28 -7.70 -8.57
C LYS A 14 -16.38 -7.23 -9.72
N TYR A 15 -15.12 -7.67 -9.71
CA TYR A 15 -14.11 -7.26 -10.70
C TYR A 15 -13.76 -8.38 -11.68
N GLN A 16 -14.31 -9.58 -11.47
CA GLN A 16 -14.04 -10.79 -12.26
C GLN A 16 -12.55 -11.18 -12.34
N GLY A 17 -11.74 -10.78 -11.36
CA GLY A 17 -10.36 -11.23 -11.26
C GLY A 17 -9.95 -11.68 -9.86
N GLU A 18 -8.68 -12.04 -9.72
CA GLU A 18 -8.08 -12.48 -8.48
C GLU A 18 -7.81 -11.30 -7.52
N GLN A 19 -8.17 -11.47 -6.26
CA GLN A 19 -7.89 -10.53 -5.19
C GLN A 19 -6.85 -11.11 -4.24
N LEU A 20 -5.69 -10.46 -4.17
CA LEU A 20 -4.61 -10.80 -3.24
C LEU A 20 -4.65 -9.85 -2.06
N ILE A 21 -4.54 -10.39 -0.85
CA ILE A 21 -4.61 -9.61 0.38
C ILE A 21 -3.32 -9.80 1.16
N PHE A 22 -2.62 -8.69 1.37
CA PHE A 22 -1.38 -8.60 2.11
C PHE A 22 -1.60 -7.85 3.42
N ALA A 23 -0.99 -8.36 4.49
CA ALA A 23 -0.83 -7.60 5.73
C ALA A 23 0.60 -7.10 5.81
N ALA A 24 0.75 -5.80 5.96
CA ALA A 24 2.05 -5.15 6.10
C ALA A 24 2.17 -4.52 7.49
N MET A 25 3.36 -4.58 8.07
CA MET A 25 3.69 -3.90 9.31
C MET A 25 5.12 -3.36 9.19
N ALA A 26 5.29 -2.08 9.47
CA ALA A 26 6.61 -1.49 9.71
C ALA A 26 6.85 -1.49 11.23
N ASN A 27 7.95 -2.09 11.69
CA ASN A 27 8.35 -1.98 13.10
C ASN A 27 8.86 -0.56 13.36
N PRO A 28 8.21 0.22 14.26
CA PRO A 28 8.61 1.58 14.50
C PRO A 28 9.87 1.74 15.36
N ALA A 29 10.40 0.65 15.94
CA ALA A 29 11.59 0.67 16.81
C ALA A 29 12.87 1.21 16.12
N GLY A 30 12.86 1.40 14.80
CA GLY A 30 13.94 2.04 14.04
C GLY A 30 13.75 3.54 13.76
N PHE A 31 12.64 4.15 14.17
CA PHE A 31 12.41 5.58 13.99
C PHE A 31 12.77 6.32 15.29
N ALA A 32 13.97 6.91 15.34
CA ALA A 32 14.36 7.77 16.46
C ALA A 32 13.53 9.07 16.41
N PHE A 33 12.72 9.31 17.44
CA PHE A 33 11.74 10.42 17.56
C PHE A 33 12.34 11.84 17.58
N SER A 34 13.66 12.00 17.46
CA SER A 34 14.35 13.27 17.73
C SER A 34 14.48 14.21 16.52
N VAL A 35 14.19 13.78 15.29
CA VAL A 35 14.29 14.65 14.10
C VAL A 35 13.13 14.37 13.15
N TRP A 36 12.12 15.24 13.16
CA TRP A 36 10.88 15.07 12.38
C TRP A 36 11.12 14.95 10.86
N ASP A 37 12.09 15.68 10.31
CA ASP A 37 12.38 15.68 8.87
C ASP A 37 13.08 14.39 8.41
N GLU A 38 14.08 13.91 9.15
CA GLU A 38 14.72 12.61 8.91
C GLU A 38 13.72 11.45 9.12
N LEU A 39 12.81 11.59 10.09
CA LEU A 39 11.73 10.63 10.32
C LEU A 39 10.78 10.54 9.12
N LEU A 40 10.41 11.68 8.54
CA LEU A 40 9.49 11.73 7.41
C LEU A 40 10.11 11.13 6.15
N ILE A 41 11.39 11.44 5.88
CA ILE A 41 12.15 10.88 4.76
C ILE A 41 12.26 9.36 4.92
N ASN A 42 12.68 8.89 6.10
CA ASN A 42 12.79 7.46 6.38
C ASN A 42 11.44 6.73 6.30
N LEU A 43 10.34 7.38 6.69
CA LEU A 43 8.99 6.83 6.57
C LEU A 43 8.56 6.71 5.11
N ILE A 44 8.79 7.75 4.31
CA ILE A 44 8.48 7.73 2.87
C ILE A 44 9.29 6.66 2.16
N ASP A 45 10.58 6.51 2.46
CA ASP A 45 11.44 5.48 1.89
C ASP A 45 10.98 4.07 2.30
N THR A 46 10.57 3.90 3.56
CA THR A 46 9.99 2.66 4.06
C THR A 46 8.68 2.32 3.33
N LEU A 47 7.80 3.31 3.13
CA LEU A 47 6.56 3.13 2.38
C LEU A 47 6.83 2.81 0.91
N ARG A 48 7.82 3.46 0.28
CA ARG A 48 8.20 3.20 -1.11
C ARG A 48 8.62 1.74 -1.29
N ARG A 49 9.55 1.25 -0.46
CA ARG A 49 9.98 -0.16 -0.48
C ARG A 49 8.84 -1.14 -0.20
N LEU A 50 7.93 -0.77 0.71
CA LEU A 50 6.76 -1.58 1.01
C LEU A 50 5.83 -1.72 -0.21
N ILE A 51 5.55 -0.61 -0.87
CA ILE A 51 4.68 -0.57 -2.05
C ILE A 51 5.33 -1.33 -3.21
N GLU A 52 6.63 -1.13 -3.43
CA GLU A 52 7.40 -1.83 -4.47
C GLU A 52 7.32 -3.34 -4.31
N GLU A 53 7.57 -3.86 -3.10
CA GLU A 53 7.49 -5.29 -2.79
C GLU A 53 6.05 -5.84 -2.97
N ILE A 54 5.03 -5.04 -2.63
CA ILE A 54 3.62 -5.42 -2.84
C ILE A 54 3.28 -5.47 -4.31
N LEU A 55 3.70 -4.47 -5.10
CA LEU A 55 3.46 -4.44 -6.53
C LEU A 55 4.12 -5.64 -7.19
N GLN A 56 5.41 -5.87 -6.93
CA GLN A 56 6.14 -7.01 -7.49
C GLN A 56 5.45 -8.35 -7.21
N ARG A 57 5.02 -8.60 -5.97
CA ARG A 57 4.32 -9.85 -5.61
C ARG A 57 2.88 -9.92 -6.12
N SER A 58 2.26 -8.78 -6.39
CA SER A 58 0.87 -8.72 -6.88
C SER A 58 0.77 -8.83 -8.39
N THR A 59 1.85 -8.50 -9.10
CA THR A 59 1.93 -8.54 -10.56
C THR A 59 2.73 -9.72 -11.08
N GLU A 60 3.26 -10.56 -10.20
CA GLU A 60 3.93 -11.81 -10.56
C GLU A 60 3.00 -12.71 -11.37
N GLY A 61 3.42 -13.04 -12.60
CA GLY A 61 2.65 -13.88 -13.53
C GLY A 61 1.58 -13.14 -14.33
N LEU A 62 1.44 -11.82 -14.18
CA LEU A 62 0.52 -11.00 -14.97
C LEU A 62 1.18 -10.44 -16.24
N SER A 63 0.36 -10.19 -17.25
CA SER A 63 0.71 -9.40 -18.42
C SER A 63 0.76 -7.91 -18.08
N LEU A 64 1.59 -7.16 -18.80
CA LEU A 64 1.66 -5.70 -18.70
C LEU A 64 0.31 -5.00 -18.98
N GLN A 65 -0.56 -5.64 -19.76
CA GLN A 65 -1.89 -5.13 -20.13
C GLN A 65 -2.99 -5.54 -19.15
N ASP A 66 -2.71 -6.45 -18.21
CA ASP A 66 -3.69 -6.82 -17.19
C ASP A 66 -4.01 -5.63 -16.30
N LEU A 67 -5.26 -5.52 -15.87
CA LEU A 67 -5.72 -4.42 -15.07
C LEU A 67 -5.53 -4.73 -13.58
N ILE A 68 -4.93 -3.79 -12.85
CA ILE A 68 -4.70 -3.91 -11.42
C ILE A 68 -5.21 -2.66 -10.70
N ARG A 69 -5.76 -2.88 -9.51
CA ARG A 69 -6.12 -1.83 -8.56
C ARG A 69 -5.54 -2.14 -7.19
N ILE A 70 -4.96 -1.12 -6.54
CA ILE A 70 -4.45 -1.21 -5.18
C ILE A 70 -5.40 -0.50 -4.22
N CYS A 71 -5.72 -1.17 -3.12
CA CYS A 71 -6.54 -0.65 -2.04
C CYS A 71 -5.82 -0.82 -0.70
N VAL A 72 -5.70 0.26 0.07
CA VAL A 72 -5.08 0.28 1.40
C VAL A 72 -6.15 0.53 2.46
N PHE A 73 -6.21 -0.36 3.44
CA PHE A 73 -7.13 -0.33 4.56
C PHE A 73 -6.33 -0.14 5.85
N ALA A 74 -6.79 0.75 6.71
CA ALA A 74 -6.24 0.94 8.05
C ALA A 74 -7.40 1.18 9.03
N PRO A 75 -7.28 0.73 10.29
CA PRO A 75 -8.33 0.93 11.30
C PRO A 75 -8.83 2.37 11.43
N GLY A 76 -7.96 3.38 11.30
CA GLY A 76 -8.32 4.78 11.43
C GLY A 76 -8.75 5.45 10.13
N LEU A 77 -8.94 4.72 9.02
CA LEU A 77 -9.46 5.27 7.77
C LEU A 77 -10.97 5.04 7.67
N ASP A 78 -11.74 6.11 7.46
CA ASP A 78 -13.19 6.02 7.22
C ASP A 78 -13.50 5.25 5.92
N TYR A 79 -12.64 5.42 4.91
CA TYR A 79 -12.71 4.74 3.62
C TYR A 79 -11.33 4.22 3.20
N PRO A 80 -11.26 3.09 2.48
CA PRO A 80 -9.98 2.61 1.95
C PRO A 80 -9.37 3.63 0.99
N ILE A 81 -8.06 3.82 1.09
CA ILE A 81 -7.28 4.54 0.08
C ILE A 81 -7.22 3.63 -1.13
N SER A 82 -7.51 4.15 -2.32
CA SER A 82 -7.59 3.29 -3.49
C SER A 82 -7.11 4.00 -4.73
N THR A 83 -6.25 3.33 -5.49
CA THR A 83 -5.91 3.79 -6.84
C THR A 83 -7.10 3.60 -7.77
N CYS A 84 -7.07 4.29 -8.91
CA CYS A 84 -7.87 3.88 -10.06
C CYS A 84 -7.41 2.51 -10.56
N LEU A 85 -8.25 1.88 -11.40
CA LEU A 85 -7.85 0.72 -12.19
C LEU A 85 -6.84 1.20 -13.26
N ASN A 86 -5.66 0.59 -13.30
CA ASN A 86 -4.62 0.89 -14.30
C ASN A 86 -4.10 -0.43 -14.86
N THR A 87 -3.40 -0.40 -16.00
CA THR A 87 -2.64 -1.57 -16.44
C THR A 87 -1.47 -1.84 -15.47
N VAL A 88 -0.93 -3.06 -15.48
CA VAL A 88 0.29 -3.41 -14.74
C VAL A 88 1.45 -2.50 -15.15
N GLU A 89 1.58 -2.18 -16.45
CA GLU A 89 2.60 -1.27 -16.97
C GLU A 89 2.49 0.15 -16.38
N GLU A 90 1.27 0.63 -16.21
CA GLU A 90 1.00 1.98 -15.72
C GLU A 90 1.02 2.09 -14.20
N MET A 91 0.97 0.97 -13.47
CA MET A 91 0.87 0.95 -12.01
C MET A 91 2.25 1.11 -11.36
N THR A 92 2.63 2.34 -11.04
CA THR A 92 3.92 2.65 -10.39
C THR A 92 3.81 2.82 -8.88
N VAL A 93 4.96 2.71 -8.20
CA VAL A 93 5.08 2.97 -6.77
C VAL A 93 4.63 4.39 -6.42
N GLU A 94 4.97 5.37 -7.25
CA GLU A 94 4.66 6.79 -7.07
C GLU A 94 3.16 7.05 -7.14
N LYS A 95 2.42 6.36 -8.02
CA LYS A 95 0.96 6.48 -8.09
C LYS A 95 0.28 6.00 -6.80
N VAL A 96 0.73 4.88 -6.26
CA VAL A 96 0.19 4.35 -4.99
C VAL A 96 0.58 5.27 -3.83
N LEU A 97 1.83 5.72 -3.79
CA LEU A 97 2.33 6.64 -2.77
C LEU A 97 1.58 7.97 -2.80
N TYR A 98 1.26 8.49 -3.99
CA TYR A 98 0.50 9.72 -4.17
C TYR A 98 -0.89 9.63 -3.52
N GLU A 99 -1.64 8.55 -3.78
CA GLU A 99 -2.97 8.35 -3.17
C GLU A 99 -2.88 8.22 -1.64
N ILE A 100 -1.83 7.57 -1.13
CA ILE A 100 -1.57 7.49 0.31
C ILE A 100 -1.30 8.88 0.88
N CYS A 101 -0.35 9.62 0.30
CA CYS A 101 0.04 10.96 0.74
C CYS A 101 -1.13 11.94 0.71
N LYS A 102 -1.96 11.89 -0.33
CA LYS A 102 -3.17 12.71 -0.47
C LYS A 102 -4.12 12.53 0.72
N VAL A 103 -4.36 11.30 1.14
CA VAL A 103 -5.22 11.01 2.30
C VAL A 103 -4.52 11.39 3.61
N LEU A 104 -3.23 11.13 3.75
CA LEU A 104 -2.45 11.54 4.92
C LEU A 104 -2.49 13.06 5.11
N GLN A 105 -2.29 13.85 4.05
CA GLN A 105 -2.35 15.31 4.08
C GLN A 105 -3.74 15.86 4.39
N SER A 106 -4.81 15.13 4.04
CA SER A 106 -6.18 15.54 4.39
C SER A 106 -6.51 15.40 5.89
N LYS A 107 -5.69 14.67 6.66
CA LYS A 107 -5.90 14.45 8.08
C LYS A 107 -5.14 15.48 8.91
N LYS A 108 -5.87 16.24 9.73
CA LYS A 108 -5.31 17.23 10.67
C LYS A 108 -4.36 16.62 11.72
N THR A 109 -4.49 15.34 12.04
CA THR A 109 -3.59 14.60 12.94
C THR A 109 -3.46 13.14 12.47
N LEU A 110 -2.22 12.66 12.34
CA LEU A 110 -1.91 11.27 12.00
C LEU A 110 -1.24 10.60 13.19
N ARG A 111 -1.88 9.57 13.77
CA ARG A 111 -1.26 8.71 14.77
C ARG A 111 -0.57 7.55 14.05
N LEU A 112 0.76 7.51 14.12
CA LEU A 112 1.67 6.55 13.47
C LEU A 112 1.62 5.12 14.07
N HIS A 113 0.45 4.63 14.48
CA HIS A 113 0.32 3.43 15.32
C HIS A 113 -0.55 2.34 14.69
N GLU A 114 -0.89 2.45 13.41
CA GLU A 114 -1.90 1.61 12.79
C GLU A 114 -1.37 0.69 11.69
N LYS A 115 -1.85 -0.55 11.73
CA LYS A 115 -1.51 -1.63 10.79
C LYS A 115 -2.17 -1.37 9.42
N LEU A 116 -1.35 -1.23 8.38
CA LEU A 116 -1.82 -1.09 7.00
C LEU A 116 -2.09 -2.48 6.38
N LYS A 117 -3.27 -2.65 5.78
CA LYS A 117 -3.65 -3.84 5.01
C LYS A 117 -3.76 -3.44 3.54
N PHE A 118 -3.04 -4.12 2.66
CA PHE A 118 -3.06 -3.86 1.22
C PHE A 118 -3.86 -4.97 0.54
N ILE A 119 -4.72 -4.58 -0.38
CA ILE A 119 -5.55 -5.47 -1.19
C ILE A 119 -5.32 -5.09 -2.64
N SER A 120 -4.78 -6.01 -3.44
CA SER A 120 -4.80 -5.89 -4.90
C SER A 120 -6.00 -6.68 -5.43
N SER A 121 -6.70 -6.13 -6.41
CA SER A 121 -7.77 -6.83 -7.12
C SER A 121 -7.59 -6.63 -8.62
N LEU A 122 -7.52 -7.75 -9.32
CA LEU A 122 -7.78 -7.91 -10.75
C LEU A 122 -9.29 -7.87 -10.98
#